data_AF-A0A9D7CHW0-F1
#
_entry.id   AF-A0A9D7CHW0-F1
#
_cell.length_a   1.000
_cell.length_b   1.000
_cell.length_c   1.000
_cell.angle_alpha   90.00
_cell.angle_beta   90.00
_cell.angle_gamma   90.00
#
_symmetry.space_group_name_H-M   'P 1'
#
loop_
_entity.id
_entity.type
_entity.pdbx_description
1 polymer ?
#
loop_
_entity_poly.entity_id
_entity_poly.type
_entity_poly.pdbx_seq_one_letter_code
_entity_poly.pdbx_strand_id
1 'polypeptide(L)'
;MVPVPSEQGLRSRARVDDNRRFVVKASSGRLAHVYLPNTSGLGYWYFDRYYFAQGGSECAVIDERFNGVGSAANSLIDIMIRKLQGSFNRPVGMRELFTVP
;
A
#
# COMPACT_ATOMS: atom_id res chain seq x y z
N MET A 1 -24.24 21.47 -9.02
CA MET A 1 -23.74 20.26 -8.34
C MET A 1 -24.45 19.06 -8.96
N VAL A 2 -23.73 18.03 -9.40
CA VAL A 2 -24.34 16.81 -9.96
C VAL A 2 -24.33 15.74 -8.86
N PRO A 3 -25.49 15.22 -8.42
CA PRO A 3 -25.56 14.15 -7.44
C PRO A 3 -24.89 12.88 -7.96
N VAL A 4 -24.17 12.16 -7.09
CA VAL A 4 -23.65 10.83 -7.43
C VAL A 4 -24.69 9.76 -7.07
N PRO A 5 -24.86 8.70 -7.87
CA PRO A 5 -25.83 7.64 -7.59
C PRO A 5 -25.55 6.85 -6.29
N SER A 6 -24.31 6.86 -5.80
CA SER A 6 -23.92 6.20 -4.56
C SER A 6 -22.66 6.84 -3.97
N GLU A 7 -22.63 6.99 -2.64
CA GLU A 7 -21.45 7.45 -1.89
C GLU A 7 -20.56 6.29 -1.40
N GLN A 8 -20.94 5.03 -1.64
CA GLN A 8 -20.27 3.88 -1.05
C GLN A 8 -18.76 3.86 -1.39
N GLY A 9 -18.41 4.11 -2.65
CA GLY A 9 -17.01 4.18 -3.09
C GLY A 9 -16.24 5.32 -2.42
N LEU A 10 -16.87 6.49 -2.24
CA LEU A 10 -16.27 7.65 -1.58
C LEU A 10 -16.02 7.37 -0.10
N ARG A 11 -17.00 6.77 0.59
CA ARG A 11 -16.89 6.41 2.01
C ARG A 11 -15.84 5.33 2.25
N SER A 12 -15.77 4.33 1.37
CA SER A 12 -14.73 3.29 1.43
C SER A 12 -13.33 3.88 1.29
N ARG A 13 -13.13 4.80 0.33
CA ARG A 13 -11.84 5.47 0.15
C ARG A 13 -11.49 6.37 1.34
N ALA A 14 -12.44 7.17 1.82
CA ALA A 14 -12.25 8.01 3.00
C ALA A 14 -11.80 7.18 4.21
N ARG A 15 -12.47 6.04 4.48
CA ARG A 15 -12.08 5.12 5.55
C ARG A 15 -10.63 4.63 5.42
N VAL A 16 -10.21 4.25 4.21
CA VAL A 16 -8.83 3.78 3.96
C VAL A 16 -7.82 4.89 4.18
N ASP A 17 -8.10 6.10 3.69
CA ASP A 17 -7.22 7.26 3.86
C ASP A 17 -7.13 7.70 5.33
N ASP A 18 -8.22 7.64 6.07
CA ASP A 18 -8.27 8.00 7.48
C ASP A 18 -7.50 6.98 8.34
N ASN A 19 -7.65 5.68 8.06
CA ASN A 19 -6.83 4.65 8.70
C ASN A 19 -5.34 4.85 8.41
N ARG A 20 -4.99 5.19 7.16
CA ARG A 20 -3.61 5.49 6.78
C ARG A 20 -3.06 6.69 7.56
N ARG A 21 -3.82 7.78 7.65
CA ARG A 21 -3.46 8.97 8.44
C ARG A 21 -3.31 8.62 9.92
N PHE A 22 -4.20 7.80 10.46
CA PHE A 22 -4.13 7.33 11.85
C PHE A 22 -2.85 6.53 12.10
N VAL A 23 -2.52 5.54 11.26
CA VAL A 23 -1.33 4.71 11.43
C VAL A 23 -0.06 5.55 11.32
N VAL A 24 0.02 6.45 10.34
CA VAL A 24 1.16 7.38 10.21
C VAL A 24 1.31 8.23 11.47
N LYS A 25 0.21 8.81 11.98
CA LYS A 25 0.24 9.62 13.20
C LYS A 25 0.63 8.82 14.44
N ALA A 26 0.02 7.65 14.63
CA ALA A 26 0.22 6.80 15.80
C ALA A 26 1.63 6.18 15.85
N SER A 27 2.25 5.98 14.68
CA SER A 27 3.60 5.41 14.57
C SER A 27 4.71 6.46 14.46
N SER A 28 4.37 7.75 14.50
CA SER A 28 5.30 8.85 14.19
C SER A 28 5.95 8.71 12.80
N GLY A 29 5.18 8.25 11.81
CA GLY A 29 5.61 8.09 10.42
C GLY A 29 6.33 6.79 10.10
N ARG A 30 6.56 5.91 11.08
CA ARG A 30 7.35 4.68 10.90
C ARG A 30 6.58 3.55 10.22
N LEU A 31 5.26 3.53 10.33
CA LEU A 31 4.43 2.45 9.77
C LEU A 31 3.63 2.93 8.56
N ALA A 32 3.63 2.09 7.52
CA ALA A 32 2.70 2.16 6.40
C ALA A 32 1.38 1.45 6.76
N HIS A 33 0.29 1.83 6.08
CA HIS A 33 -0.98 1.11 6.15
C HIS A 33 -1.48 0.78 4.75
N VAL A 34 -1.82 -0.49 4.52
CA VAL A 34 -2.32 -1.00 3.25
C VAL A 34 -3.60 -1.80 3.51
N TYR A 35 -4.69 -1.42 2.86
CA TYR A 35 -5.97 -2.12 2.95
C TYR A 35 -6.16 -3.03 1.75
N LEU A 36 -6.50 -4.31 2.00
CA LEU A 36 -6.75 -5.31 0.96
C LEU A 36 -8.24 -5.70 0.95
N PRO A 37 -9.05 -5.19 0.00
CA PRO A 37 -10.49 -5.46 -0.06
C PRO A 37 -10.82 -6.88 -0.54
N ASN A 38 -9.93 -7.49 -1.31
CA ASN A 38 -9.99 -8.88 -1.75
C ASN A 38 -8.60 -9.34 -2.20
N THR A 39 -8.46 -10.62 -2.58
CA THR A 39 -7.23 -11.16 -3.16
C THR A 39 -7.30 -11.30 -4.69
N SER A 40 -8.24 -10.60 -5.35
CA SER A 40 -8.37 -10.53 -6.80
C SER A 40 -7.88 -9.18 -7.33
N GLY A 41 -8.28 -8.79 -8.55
CA GLY A 41 -7.76 -7.58 -9.22
C GLY A 41 -7.91 -6.29 -8.41
N LEU A 42 -8.99 -6.14 -7.64
CA LEU A 42 -9.17 -4.95 -6.79
C LEU A 42 -8.16 -4.91 -5.63
N GLY A 43 -7.84 -6.07 -5.06
CA GLY A 43 -6.76 -6.26 -4.10
C GLY A 43 -5.43 -5.76 -4.61
N TYR A 44 -5.02 -6.22 -5.80
CA TYR A 44 -3.78 -5.77 -6.45
C TYR A 44 -3.76 -4.26 -6.68
N TRP A 45 -4.86 -3.66 -7.17
CA TRP A 45 -4.91 -2.21 -7.37
C TRP A 45 -4.78 -1.39 -6.08
N TYR A 46 -5.34 -1.90 -4.97
CA TYR A 46 -5.17 -1.26 -3.67
C TYR A 46 -3.76 -1.47 -3.12
N PHE A 47 -3.21 -2.67 -3.28
CA PHE A 47 -1.84 -2.98 -2.90
C PHE A 47 -0.86 -2.05 -3.60
N ASP A 48 -0.88 -1.99 -4.93
CA ASP A 48 0.06 -1.17 -5.71
C ASP A 48 -0.05 0.32 -5.34
N ARG A 49 -1.28 0.83 -5.18
CA ARG A 49 -1.52 2.23 -4.83
C ARG A 49 -0.92 2.59 -3.47
N TYR A 50 -1.07 1.75 -2.45
CA TYR A 50 -0.74 2.12 -1.08
C TYR A 50 0.57 1.52 -0.58
N TYR A 51 0.98 0.35 -1.05
CA TYR A 51 2.21 -0.33 -0.60
C TYR A 51 3.45 0.42 -1.10
N PHE A 52 3.62 0.57 -2.42
CA PHE A 52 4.81 1.20 -2.98
C PHE A 52 4.90 2.71 -2.72
N ALA A 53 3.77 3.39 -2.55
CA ALA A 53 3.74 4.81 -2.18
C ALA A 53 4.30 5.09 -0.78
N GLN A 54 4.49 4.05 0.05
CA GLN A 54 4.95 4.16 1.43
C GLN A 54 6.27 3.41 1.67
N GLY A 55 7.10 3.24 0.63
CA GLY A 55 8.35 2.45 0.70
C GLY A 55 9.43 2.98 1.66
N GLY A 56 9.28 4.19 2.19
CA GLY A 56 10.17 4.73 3.23
C GLY A 56 9.80 4.33 4.67
N SER A 57 8.68 3.63 4.88
CA SER A 57 8.27 3.15 6.19
C SER A 57 9.09 1.93 6.64
N GLU A 58 9.30 1.78 7.94
CA GLU A 58 10.06 0.67 8.54
C GLU A 58 9.31 -0.66 8.42
N CYS A 59 7.97 -0.62 8.55
CA CYS A 59 7.09 -1.78 8.42
C CYS A 59 5.74 -1.35 7.80
N ALA A 60 4.98 -2.33 7.31
CA ALA A 60 3.62 -2.12 6.80
C ALA A 60 2.59 -2.91 7.62
N VAL A 61 1.49 -2.25 8.00
CA VAL A 61 0.28 -2.90 8.49
C VAL A 61 -0.58 -3.32 7.30
N ILE A 62 -0.76 -4.62 7.14
CA ILE A 62 -1.59 -5.21 6.09
C ILE A 62 -2.98 -5.50 6.67
N ASP A 63 -3.96 -4.68 6.30
CA ASP A 63 -5.33 -4.74 6.77
C ASP A 63 -6.20 -5.58 5.82
N GLU A 64 -6.45 -6.82 6.23
CA GLU A 64 -7.28 -7.82 5.53
C GLU A 64 -8.72 -7.88 6.04
N ARG A 65 -9.14 -6.91 6.88
CA ARG A 65 -10.49 -6.94 7.46
C ARG A 65 -11.56 -6.79 6.37
N PHE A 66 -12.58 -7.63 6.43
CA PHE A 66 -13.65 -7.65 5.41
C PHE A 66 -13.14 -8.00 4.00
N ASN A 67 -11.99 -8.68 3.88
CA ASN A 67 -11.51 -9.18 2.60
C ASN A 67 -12.53 -10.19 2.03
N GLY A 68 -13.03 -9.93 0.82
CA GLY A 68 -14.05 -10.75 0.15
C GLY A 68 -13.56 -12.10 -0.40
N VAL A 69 -12.30 -12.47 -0.13
CA VAL A 69 -11.59 -13.61 -0.73
C VAL A 69 -11.51 -13.44 -2.27
N GLY A 70 -10.80 -14.33 -2.95
CA GLY A 70 -10.57 -14.24 -4.38
C GLY A 70 -9.59 -15.32 -4.84
N SER A 71 -8.64 -14.94 -5.69
CA SER A 71 -7.55 -15.84 -6.11
C SER A 71 -6.54 -16.07 -4.98
N ALA A 72 -5.63 -17.01 -5.19
CA ALA A 72 -4.48 -17.18 -4.30
C ALA A 72 -3.65 -15.89 -4.25
N ALA A 73 -3.35 -15.38 -3.05
CA ALA A 73 -2.60 -14.15 -2.82
C ALA A 73 -1.08 -14.31 -3.00
N ASN A 74 -0.63 -15.39 -3.64
CA ASN A 74 0.78 -15.77 -3.71
C ASN A 74 1.65 -14.62 -4.21
N SER A 75 1.24 -13.90 -5.26
CA SER A 75 2.08 -12.81 -5.80
C SER A 75 2.17 -11.60 -4.86
N LEU A 76 1.14 -11.31 -4.05
CA LEU A 76 1.20 -10.28 -3.01
C LEU A 76 2.19 -10.69 -1.91
N ILE A 77 2.12 -11.95 -1.47
CA ILE A 77 3.02 -12.51 -0.47
C ILE A 77 4.46 -12.49 -0.99
N ASP A 78 4.68 -12.95 -2.23
CA ASP A 78 5.99 -12.94 -2.89
C ASP A 78 6.60 -11.54 -2.94
N ILE A 79 5.79 -10.49 -3.13
CA ILE A 79 6.28 -9.11 -3.05
C ILE A 79 6.64 -8.73 -1.62
N MET A 80 5.80 -9.05 -0.64
CA MET A 80 6.01 -8.66 0.75
C MET A 80 7.20 -9.35 1.42
N ILE A 81 7.57 -10.56 0.98
CA ILE A 81 8.72 -11.29 1.51
C ILE A 81 10.02 -11.04 0.74
N ARG A 82 9.98 -10.26 -0.36
CA ARG A 82 11.18 -9.91 -1.12
C ARG A 82 12.15 -9.16 -0.22
N LYS A 83 13.41 -9.59 -0.31
CA LYS A 83 14.55 -8.89 0.29
C LYS A 83 15.17 -8.00 -0.77
N LEU A 84 15.55 -6.79 -0.38
CA LEU A 84 16.30 -5.88 -1.24
C LEU A 84 17.54 -6.61 -1.80
N GLN A 85 17.56 -6.80 -3.11
CA GLN A 85 18.65 -7.54 -3.78
C GLN A 85 19.78 -6.63 -4.27
N GLY A 86 19.48 -5.36 -4.52
CA GLY A 86 20.44 -4.41 -5.05
C GLY A 86 19.83 -3.04 -5.25
N SER A 87 20.68 -2.07 -5.59
CA SER A 87 20.26 -0.71 -5.90
C SER A 87 20.98 -0.24 -7.15
N PHE A 88 20.35 0.67 -7.89
CA PHE A 88 20.98 1.30 -9.03
C PHE A 88 21.70 2.57 -8.55
N ASN A 89 23.02 2.60 -8.74
CA ASN A 89 23.82 3.77 -8.44
C ASN A 89 23.79 4.75 -9.63
N ARG A 90 23.47 6.01 -9.36
CA ARG A 90 23.59 7.06 -10.38
C ARG A 90 25.03 7.56 -10.42
N PRO A 91 25.72 7.50 -11.59
CA PRO A 91 27.11 7.94 -11.69
C PRO A 91 27.30 9.46 -11.68
N VAL A 92 26.21 10.25 -11.77
CA VAL A 92 26.24 11.72 -11.83
C VAL A 92 25.33 12.29 -10.74
N GLY A 93 25.88 13.17 -9.89
CA GLY A 93 25.17 13.81 -8.77
C GLY A 93 25.48 13.18 -7.39
N MET A 94 24.74 13.60 -6.36
CA MET A 94 24.84 12.99 -5.03
C MET A 94 24.53 11.49 -5.12
N ARG A 95 25.34 10.66 -4.44
CA ARG A 95 25.21 9.19 -4.40
C ARG A 95 24.00 8.79 -3.56
N GLU A 96 22.81 8.99 -4.09
CA GLU A 96 21.57 8.46 -3.52
C GLU A 96 21.25 7.11 -4.16
N LEU A 97 20.99 6.12 -3.31
CA LEU A 97 20.62 4.78 -3.76
C LEU A 97 19.20 4.84 -4.32
N PHE A 98 19.03 4.54 -5.60
CA PHE A 98 17.71 4.22 -6.12
C PHE A 98 17.41 2.76 -5.79
N THR A 99 16.58 2.55 -4.78
CA THR A 99 16.13 1.22 -4.37
C THR A 99 14.82 0.88 -5.07
N VAL A 100 14.74 -0.34 -5.58
CA VAL A 100 13.50 -0.96 -6.03
C VAL A 100 13.25 -2.12 -5.04
N PRO A 101 12.09 -2.21 -4.40
CA PRO A 101 11.79 -3.31 -3.48
C PRO A 101 11.84 -4.69 -4.16
#